data_AF-A0A504YQ31-F1
#
_entry.id   AF-A0A504YQ31-F1
#
_cell.length_a   1.000
_cell.length_b   1.000
_cell.length_c   1.000
_cell.angle_alpha   90.00
_cell.angle_beta   90.00
_cell.angle_gamma   90.00
#
_symmetry.space_group_name_H-M   'P 1'
#
loop_
_entity.id
_entity.type
_entity.pdbx_description
1 polymer ?
#
loop_
_entity_poly.entity_id
_entity_poly.type
_entity_poly.pdbx_seq_one_letter_code
_entity_poly.pdbx_strand_id
1 'polypeptide(L)'
;MSLMGASVSSTESRDVTFSPDDIIHGVTEPRPTERSSVAEFDLSLQLKYEHELEKEYDRRLRLVEQRNEELFKEAAEEYTRTVERLENKYMRPTPGGCCTAAEQRVEDCYQSNPDKTLLCSKLVAEYARCVNNFRLATTRREVS
;
A
#
# COMPACT_ATOMS: atom_id res chain seq x y z
N MET A 1 -26.04 -12.12 -20.54
CA MET A 1 -25.93 -13.00 -21.73
C MET A 1 -26.96 -12.52 -22.75
N SER A 2 -26.64 -12.65 -24.05
CA SER A 2 -27.34 -12.10 -25.24
C SER A 2 -26.97 -10.63 -25.51
N LEU A 3 -26.09 -10.25 -26.44
CA LEU A 3 -25.74 -10.77 -27.78
C LEU A 3 -26.96 -11.12 -28.63
N MET A 4 -27.48 -10.13 -29.36
CA MET A 4 -28.08 -10.25 -30.71
C MET A 4 -27.99 -8.84 -31.32
N GLY A 5 -27.51 -8.59 -32.52
CA GLY A 5 -27.26 -9.44 -33.67
C GLY A 5 -27.56 -8.58 -34.89
N ALA A 6 -26.55 -8.30 -35.71
CA ALA A 6 -26.72 -7.62 -36.97
C ALA A 6 -27.47 -8.53 -37.96
N SER A 7 -28.33 -7.95 -38.78
CA SER A 7 -28.83 -8.60 -39.99
C SER A 7 -29.00 -7.58 -41.11
N VAL A 8 -28.46 -7.99 -42.26
CA VAL A 8 -28.14 -7.27 -43.49
C VAL A 8 -29.32 -7.26 -44.47
N SER A 9 -29.23 -6.38 -45.47
CA SER A 9 -29.86 -6.44 -46.81
C SER A 9 -31.19 -5.67 -46.91
N SER A 10 -31.50 -4.92 -47.96
CA SER A 10 -31.07 -5.03 -49.36
C SER A 10 -31.07 -3.66 -50.05
N THR A 11 -30.19 -3.53 -51.05
CA THR A 11 -30.13 -2.47 -52.04
C THR A 11 -31.35 -2.54 -52.96
N GLU A 12 -32.19 -1.49 -52.97
CA GLU A 12 -33.20 -1.30 -54.01
C GLU A 12 -32.64 -0.28 -55.03
N SER A 13 -32.26 -0.77 -56.20
CA SER A 13 -31.90 0.08 -57.34
C SER A 13 -33.13 0.87 -57.79
N ARG A 14 -33.01 2.20 -57.83
CA ARG A 14 -33.91 3.06 -58.61
C ARG A 14 -33.08 3.72 -59.70
N ASP A 15 -33.29 3.27 -60.92
CA ASP A 15 -32.83 3.92 -62.14
C ASP A 15 -33.31 5.37 -62.14
N VAL A 16 -32.39 6.33 -62.10
CA VAL A 16 -32.69 7.74 -62.36
C VAL A 16 -32.19 8.04 -63.76
N THR A 17 -33.14 8.08 -64.70
CA THR A 17 -32.89 8.49 -66.07
C THR A 17 -32.51 9.98 -66.05
N PHE A 18 -31.24 10.30 -66.30
CA PHE A 18 -30.76 11.68 -66.42
C PHE A 18 -31.30 12.30 -67.70
N SER A 19 -32.10 13.37 -67.57
CA SER A 19 -32.47 14.24 -68.68
C SER A 19 -31.41 15.36 -68.83
N PRO A 20 -31.01 15.79 -70.05
CA PRO A 20 -29.85 16.68 -70.24
C PRO A 20 -30.02 18.15 -69.79
N ASP A 21 -31.16 18.53 -69.19
CA ASP A 21 -31.54 19.94 -69.03
C ASP A 21 -31.53 20.48 -67.58
N ASP A 22 -31.00 19.75 -66.60
CA ASP A 22 -30.74 20.31 -65.27
C ASP A 22 -29.40 21.08 -65.28
N ILE A 23 -29.47 22.24 -65.92
CA ILE A 23 -28.43 23.24 -66.08
C ILE A 23 -28.01 23.83 -64.73
N ILE A 24 -26.70 23.88 -64.54
CA ILE A 24 -25.96 24.48 -63.41
C ILE A 24 -26.50 25.86 -63.05
N HIS A 25 -26.98 26.04 -61.81
CA HIS A 25 -27.03 27.34 -61.16
C HIS A 25 -25.76 27.54 -60.32
N GLY A 26 -24.99 28.56 -60.71
CA GLY A 26 -23.70 28.89 -60.13
C GLY A 26 -23.78 29.13 -58.62
N VAL A 27 -23.04 28.33 -57.87
CA VAL A 27 -22.63 28.67 -56.52
C VAL A 27 -21.44 29.62 -56.66
N THR A 28 -21.65 30.89 -56.34
CA THR A 28 -20.55 31.79 -56.02
C THR A 28 -19.81 31.22 -54.79
N GLU A 29 -18.59 30.73 -54.99
CA GLU A 29 -17.64 30.44 -53.90
C GLU A 29 -17.40 31.70 -53.05
N PRO A 30 -17.60 31.66 -51.72
CA PRO A 30 -17.01 32.66 -50.86
C PRO A 30 -15.49 32.44 -50.78
N ARG A 31 -14.76 33.55 -50.86
CA ARG A 31 -13.31 33.74 -50.77
C ARG A 31 -12.62 32.88 -49.68
N PRO A 32 -11.44 32.28 -49.93
CA PRO A 32 -10.78 31.33 -49.01
C PRO A 32 -10.02 31.97 -47.82
N THR A 33 -10.38 33.18 -47.38
CA THR A 33 -9.62 33.89 -46.33
C THR A 33 -10.24 33.85 -44.92
N GLU A 34 -11.49 33.41 -44.75
CA GLU A 34 -12.15 33.39 -43.42
C GLU A 34 -12.13 32.02 -42.72
N ARG A 35 -11.83 30.94 -43.44
CA ARG A 35 -11.87 29.56 -42.89
C ARG A 35 -10.64 29.21 -42.03
N SER A 36 -9.53 29.92 -42.22
CA SER A 36 -8.27 29.70 -41.50
C SER A 36 -8.33 30.17 -40.05
N SER A 37 -8.93 31.35 -39.80
CA SER A 37 -8.93 31.99 -38.48
C SER A 37 -9.88 31.31 -37.48
N VAL A 38 -10.99 30.75 -37.95
CA VAL A 38 -11.98 30.07 -37.10
C VAL A 38 -11.46 28.70 -36.63
N ALA A 39 -10.79 27.95 -37.51
CA ALA A 39 -10.15 26.67 -37.16
C ALA A 39 -8.96 26.85 -36.21
N GLU A 40 -8.16 27.90 -36.40
CA GLU A 40 -7.08 28.27 -35.46
C GLU A 40 -7.62 28.69 -34.08
N PHE A 41 -8.74 29.43 -34.06
CA PHE A 41 -9.39 29.84 -32.82
C PHE A 41 -9.95 28.64 -32.03
N ASP A 42 -10.61 27.70 -32.71
CA ASP A 42 -11.16 26.46 -32.12
C ASP A 42 -10.05 25.58 -31.52
N LEU A 43 -8.95 25.39 -32.26
CA LEU A 43 -7.76 24.69 -31.76
C LEU A 43 -7.14 25.40 -30.55
N SER A 44 -7.07 26.73 -30.56
CA SER A 44 -6.55 27.51 -29.43
C SER A 44 -7.41 27.38 -28.17
N LEU A 45 -8.73 27.24 -28.33
CA LEU A 45 -9.66 27.05 -27.23
C LEU A 45 -9.54 25.63 -26.64
N GLN A 46 -9.39 24.63 -27.51
CA GLN A 46 -9.17 23.25 -27.11
C GLN A 46 -7.84 23.07 -26.36
N LEU A 47 -6.75 23.66 -26.87
CA LEU A 47 -5.44 23.67 -26.18
C LEU A 47 -5.52 24.31 -24.79
N LYS A 48 -6.28 25.42 -24.65
CA LYS A 48 -6.50 26.06 -23.35
C LYS A 48 -7.28 25.15 -22.40
N TYR A 49 -8.30 24.46 -22.90
CA TYR A 49 -9.08 23.53 -22.10
C TYR A 49 -8.23 22.35 -21.61
N GLU A 50 -7.45 21.73 -22.49
CA GLU A 50 -6.54 20.62 -22.14
C GLU A 50 -5.51 21.06 -21.10
N HIS A 51 -4.91 22.24 -21.27
CA HIS A 51 -3.93 22.76 -20.32
C HIS A 51 -4.54 23.09 -18.94
N GLU A 52 -5.76 23.64 -18.88
CA GLU A 52 -6.44 23.85 -17.60
C GLU A 52 -6.83 22.53 -16.94
N LEU A 53 -7.20 21.53 -17.73
CA LEU A 53 -7.51 20.18 -17.25
C LEU A 53 -6.25 19.49 -16.70
N GLU A 54 -5.12 19.60 -17.40
CA GLU A 54 -3.82 19.09 -16.95
C GLU A 54 -3.43 19.70 -15.60
N LYS A 55 -3.55 21.02 -15.44
CA LYS A 55 -3.29 21.70 -14.16
C LYS A 55 -4.20 21.20 -13.01
N GLU A 56 -5.46 20.88 -13.31
CA GLU A 56 -6.41 20.36 -12.32
C GLU A 56 -6.01 18.97 -11.84
N TYR A 57 -5.67 18.09 -12.78
CA TYR A 57 -5.20 16.74 -12.48
C TYR A 57 -3.86 16.74 -11.76
N ASP A 58 -2.91 17.58 -12.18
CA ASP A 58 -1.62 17.76 -11.51
C ASP A 58 -1.81 18.21 -10.06
N ARG A 59 -2.70 19.18 -9.83
CA ARG A 59 -3.00 19.65 -8.47
C ARG A 59 -3.55 18.51 -7.62
N ARG A 60 -4.46 17.71 -8.16
CA ARG A 60 -5.07 16.58 -7.45
C ARG A 60 -4.05 15.48 -7.18
N LEU A 61 -3.18 15.19 -8.14
CA LEU A 61 -2.12 14.20 -7.98
C LEU A 61 -1.20 14.60 -6.84
N ARG A 62 -0.72 15.85 -6.82
CA ARG A 62 0.13 16.37 -5.73
C ARG A 62 -0.54 16.29 -4.36
N LEU A 63 -1.85 16.55 -4.28
CA LEU A 63 -2.58 16.42 -3.02
C LEU A 63 -2.64 14.97 -2.52
N VAL A 64 -2.84 14.02 -3.44
CA VAL A 64 -2.84 12.58 -3.10
C VAL A 64 -1.45 12.11 -2.71
N GLU A 65 -0.42 12.53 -3.45
CA GLU A 65 0.99 12.23 -3.15
C GLU A 65 1.37 12.75 -1.77
N GLN A 66 1.10 14.02 -1.48
CA GLN A 66 1.37 14.61 -0.17
C GLN A 66 0.66 13.84 0.96
N ARG A 67 -0.63 13.53 0.78
CA ARG A 67 -1.39 12.77 1.78
C ARG A 67 -0.81 11.37 2.00
N ASN A 68 -0.41 10.70 0.92
CA ASN A 68 0.19 9.38 1.01
C ASN A 68 1.55 9.41 1.72
N GLU A 69 2.36 10.44 1.47
CA GLU A 69 3.63 10.66 2.17
C GLU A 69 3.41 10.86 3.67
N GLU A 70 2.44 11.69 4.05
CA GLU A 70 2.07 11.93 5.46
C GLU A 70 1.61 10.63 6.14
N LEU A 71 0.70 9.89 5.51
CA LEU A 71 0.21 8.61 6.04
C LEU A 71 1.32 7.56 6.15
N PHE A 72 2.20 7.48 5.15
CA PHE A 72 3.32 6.53 5.20
C PHE A 72 4.29 6.87 6.33
N LYS A 73 4.56 8.16 6.54
CA LYS A 73 5.41 8.62 7.64
C LYS A 73 4.79 8.27 9.00
N GLU A 74 3.52 8.58 9.20
CA GLU A 74 2.81 8.25 10.45
C GLU A 74 2.82 6.73 10.70
N ALA A 75 2.53 5.93 9.68
CA ALA A 75 2.56 4.47 9.78
C ALA A 75 3.96 3.92 10.10
N ALA A 76 5.01 4.47 9.48
CA ALA A 76 6.40 4.08 9.74
C ALA A 76 6.83 4.43 11.17
N GLU A 77 6.43 5.59 11.67
CA GLU A 77 6.69 6.00 13.04
C GLU A 77 5.94 5.12 14.05
N GLU A 78 4.66 4.82 13.81
CA GLU A 78 3.86 3.95 14.68
C GLU A 78 4.39 2.51 14.69
N TYR A 79 4.78 2.00 13.52
CA TYR A 79 5.41 0.68 13.41
C TYR A 79 6.68 0.62 14.25
N THR A 80 7.58 1.60 14.08
CA THR A 80 8.85 1.66 14.82
C THR A 80 8.60 1.73 16.33
N ARG A 81 7.72 2.63 16.78
CA ARG A 81 7.34 2.74 18.20
C ARG A 81 6.75 1.44 18.75
N THR A 82 5.95 0.75 17.95
CA THR A 82 5.33 -0.52 18.34
C THR A 82 6.35 -1.64 18.44
N VAL A 83 7.25 -1.76 17.48
CA VAL A 83 8.35 -2.73 17.49
C VAL A 83 9.22 -2.51 18.71
N GLU A 84 9.70 -1.28 18.95
CA GLU A 84 10.53 -0.97 20.12
C GLU A 84 9.83 -1.31 21.43
N ARG A 85 8.53 -1.01 21.55
CA ARG A 85 7.74 -1.34 22.75
C ARG A 85 7.64 -2.86 22.96
N LEU A 86 7.44 -3.63 21.89
CA LEU A 86 7.36 -5.08 21.96
C LEU A 86 8.73 -5.69 22.26
N GLU A 87 9.78 -5.21 21.61
CA GLU A 87 11.15 -5.64 21.90
C GLU A 87 11.51 -5.37 23.36
N ASN A 88 11.23 -4.17 23.87
CA ASN A 88 11.51 -3.83 25.27
C ASN A 88 10.71 -4.69 26.26
N LYS A 89 9.49 -5.10 25.91
CA LYS A 89 8.62 -5.88 26.80
C LYS A 89 8.91 -7.38 26.75
N TYR A 90 9.31 -7.90 25.60
CA TYR A 90 9.35 -9.35 25.35
C TYR A 90 10.72 -9.87 24.89
N MET A 91 11.51 -9.06 24.19
CA MET A 91 12.77 -9.51 23.58
C MET A 91 14.01 -9.06 24.34
N ARG A 92 13.99 -7.89 25.01
CA ARG A 92 15.12 -7.43 25.82
C ARG A 92 15.37 -8.47 26.91
N PRO A 93 16.51 -9.20 26.85
CA PRO A 93 16.86 -10.12 27.92
C PRO A 93 16.98 -9.31 29.20
N THR A 94 16.30 -9.72 30.27
CA THR A 94 16.63 -9.21 31.60
C THR A 94 18.15 -9.36 31.81
N PRO A 95 18.86 -8.33 32.28
CA PRO A 95 20.28 -8.45 32.58
C PRO A 95 20.45 -9.56 33.63
N GLY A 96 20.89 -10.74 33.18
CA GLY A 96 20.73 -11.99 33.89
C GLY A 96 19.46 -12.71 33.43
N GLY A 97 19.63 -13.77 32.64
CA GLY A 97 18.53 -14.64 32.21
C GLY A 97 17.70 -15.23 33.36
N CYS A 98 16.80 -16.15 33.03
CA CYS A 98 15.94 -16.81 34.01
C CYS A 98 16.76 -17.38 35.20
N CYS A 99 16.56 -16.81 36.39
CA CYS A 99 17.11 -17.32 37.66
C CYS A 99 18.64 -17.29 37.81
N THR A 100 19.36 -16.40 37.11
CA THR A 100 20.83 -16.34 37.15
C THR A 100 21.44 -16.22 38.54
N ALA A 101 20.84 -15.43 39.44
CA ALA A 101 21.34 -15.31 40.81
C ALA A 101 21.23 -16.63 41.61
N ALA A 102 20.22 -17.46 41.32
CA ALA A 102 20.06 -18.77 41.96
C ALA A 102 20.96 -19.82 41.28
N GLU A 103 21.14 -19.72 39.97
CA GLU A 103 22.09 -20.54 39.19
C GLU A 103 23.52 -20.37 39.70
N GLN A 104 24.00 -19.13 39.83
CA GLN A 104 25.34 -18.84 40.32
C GLN A 104 25.60 -19.46 41.71
N ARG A 105 24.63 -19.37 42.64
CA ARG A 105 24.78 -19.97 43.97
C ARG A 105 24.89 -21.50 43.91
N VAL A 106 24.19 -22.15 42.99
CA VAL A 106 24.29 -23.60 42.80
C VAL A 106 25.68 -23.97 42.24
N GLU A 107 26.15 -23.24 41.24
CA GLU A 107 27.48 -23.44 40.67
C GLU A 107 28.59 -23.25 41.71
N ASP A 108 28.57 -22.14 42.44
CA ASP A 108 29.55 -21.84 43.50
C ASP A 108 29.57 -22.94 44.57
N CYS A 109 28.40 -23.48 44.92
CA CYS A 109 28.30 -24.57 45.89
C CYS A 109 28.92 -25.88 45.37
N TYR A 110 28.66 -26.24 44.12
CA TYR A 110 29.25 -27.43 43.51
C TYR A 110 30.77 -27.30 43.37
N GLN A 111 31.27 -26.13 42.97
CA GLN A 111 32.70 -25.86 42.89
C GLN A 111 33.37 -25.96 44.27
N SER A 112 32.70 -25.52 45.32
CA SER A 112 33.18 -25.61 46.71
C SER A 112 33.07 -27.02 47.30
N ASN A 113 32.21 -27.89 46.74
CA ASN A 113 31.87 -29.21 47.29
C ASN A 113 31.85 -30.32 46.21
N PRO A 114 32.96 -30.57 45.49
CA PRO A 114 32.98 -31.48 44.34
C PRO A 114 32.57 -32.91 44.70
N ASP A 115 33.01 -33.43 45.84
CA ASP A 115 32.68 -34.79 46.31
C ASP A 115 31.44 -34.85 47.22
N LYS A 116 30.82 -33.69 47.50
CA LYS A 116 29.75 -33.54 48.49
C LYS A 116 28.56 -32.74 47.93
N THR A 117 28.20 -33.02 46.68
CA THR A 117 27.16 -32.31 45.92
C THR A 117 25.78 -32.30 46.61
N LEU A 118 25.48 -33.30 47.45
CA LEU A 118 24.23 -33.37 48.22
C LEU A 118 24.06 -32.22 49.22
N LEU A 119 25.16 -31.58 49.67
CA LEU A 119 25.11 -30.38 50.52
C LEU A 119 24.45 -29.19 49.79
N CYS A 120 24.49 -29.18 48.46
CA CYS A 120 23.92 -28.12 47.63
C CYS A 120 22.42 -28.33 47.33
N SER A 121 21.81 -29.42 47.78
CA SER A 121 20.41 -29.79 47.49
C SER A 121 19.39 -28.68 47.77
N LYS A 122 19.59 -27.89 48.83
CA LYS A 122 18.73 -26.76 49.18
C LYS A 122 18.79 -25.63 48.13
N LEU A 123 19.99 -25.33 47.61
CA LEU A 123 20.21 -24.32 46.58
C LEU A 123 19.60 -24.78 45.24
N VAL A 124 19.78 -26.05 44.90
CA VAL A 124 19.17 -26.66 43.71
C VAL A 124 17.64 -26.61 43.78
N ALA A 125 17.05 -26.89 44.93
CA ALA A 125 15.59 -26.79 45.11
C ALA A 125 15.07 -25.36 44.95
N GLU A 126 15.86 -24.36 45.36
CA GLU A 126 15.53 -22.95 45.15
C GLU A 126 15.60 -22.57 43.67
N TYR A 127 16.68 -22.95 42.98
CA TYR A 127 16.84 -22.74 41.53
C TYR A 127 15.70 -23.40 40.74
N ALA A 128 15.39 -24.67 41.03
CA ALA A 128 14.30 -25.40 40.39
C ALA A 128 12.93 -24.73 40.60
N ARG A 129 12.66 -24.20 41.80
CA ARG A 129 11.44 -23.44 42.09
C ARG A 129 11.37 -22.16 41.25
N CYS A 130 12.49 -21.44 41.13
CA CYS A 130 12.57 -20.25 40.30
C CYS A 130 12.29 -20.57 38.83
N VAL A 131 12.93 -21.60 38.26
CA VAL A 131 12.71 -22.02 36.87
C VAL A 131 11.26 -22.45 36.64
N ASN A 132 10.67 -23.20 37.57
CA ASN A 132 9.27 -23.61 37.46
C ASN A 132 8.31 -22.41 37.49
N ASN A 133 8.54 -21.46 38.39
CA ASN A 133 7.76 -20.23 38.46
C ASN A 133 7.90 -19.41 37.18
N PHE A 134 9.10 -19.31 36.62
CA PHE A 134 9.34 -18.62 35.36
C PHE A 134 8.57 -19.30 34.21
N ARG A 135 8.64 -20.64 34.10
CA ARG A 135 7.88 -21.42 33.09
C ARG A 135 6.37 -21.20 33.20
N LEU A 136 5.83 -21.19 34.41
CA LEU A 136 4.41 -20.93 34.66
C LEU A 136 4.03 -19.48 34.33
N ALA A 137 4.92 -18.52 34.59
CA ALA A 137 4.69 -17.12 34.27
C ALA A 137 4.74 -16.86 32.76
N THR A 138 5.62 -17.53 32.02
CA THR A 138 5.69 -17.40 30.55
C THR A 138 4.50 -18.06 29.86
N THR A 139 4.12 -19.28 30.26
CA THR A 139 2.94 -19.97 29.67
C THR A 139 1.62 -19.23 29.93
N ARG A 140 1.45 -18.54 31.08
CA ARG A 140 0.23 -17.76 31.34
C ARG A 140 0.11 -16.49 30.49
N ARG A 141 1.22 -15.93 30.00
CA ARG A 141 1.22 -14.71 29.17
C ARG A 141 0.75 -14.95 27.73
N GLU A 142 0.72 -16.20 27.26
CA GLU A 142 0.25 -16.55 25.91
C GLU A 142 -1.28 -16.73 25.83
N VAL A 143 -1.97 -16.78 26.96
CA VAL A 143 -3.42 -17.08 27.06
C VAL A 143 -4.26 -15.83 27.43
N SER A 144 -3.64 -14.67 27.66
CA SER A 144 -4.31 -13.37 27.91
C SER A 144 -3.92 -12.34 26.87
#